data_AF-A0A0F9QAL2-F1
#
_entry.id   AF-A0A0F9QAL2-F1
#
_cell.length_a   1.000
_cell.length_b   1.000
_cell.length_c   1.000
_cell.angle_alpha   90.00
_cell.angle_beta   90.00
_cell.angle_gamma   90.00
#
_symmetry.space_group_name_H-M   'P 1'
#
loop_
_entity.id
_entity.type
_entity.pdbx_description
1 polymer ?
#
loop_
_entity_poly.entity_id
_entity_poly.type
_entity_poly.pdbx_seq_one_letter_code
_entity_poly.pdbx_strand_id
1 'polypeptide(L)'
;MNHILHDTGAIQGLIIGLNVLATTQKDVTPKLDPQIFERPIDETTQTYLLAAIHGLHGLLDELDWKLWTPPQELDKDRIADEFADVLAFLGIIEWIIYHRVGLTPTDLAKAYKAKTKENVSRAITYGKQQPLEI
;
A
#
# COMPACT_ATOMS: atom_id res chain seq x y z
N MET A 1 15.52 -11.14 -2.92
CA MET A 1 14.90 -10.60 -1.68
C MET A 1 15.88 -9.83 -0.77
N ASN A 2 17.17 -9.72 -1.13
CA ASN A 2 18.21 -9.02 -0.34
C ASN A 2 18.32 -7.50 -0.52
N HIS A 3 17.66 -6.91 -1.53
CA HIS A 3 17.89 -5.51 -1.87
C HIS A 3 17.39 -4.55 -0.77
N ILE A 4 16.18 -4.70 -0.25
CA ILE A 4 15.58 -3.70 0.66
C ILE A 4 16.29 -3.58 2.03
N LEU A 5 16.94 -4.66 2.50
CA LEU A 5 17.49 -4.69 3.86
C LEU A 5 18.77 -3.86 4.01
N HIS A 6 19.56 -3.75 2.94
CA HIS A 6 20.88 -3.10 2.93
C HIS A 6 20.99 -1.96 1.91
N ASP A 7 20.08 -1.86 0.94
CA ASP A 7 20.13 -0.84 -0.10
C ASP A 7 19.49 0.47 0.35
N THR A 8 20.31 1.51 0.50
CA THR A 8 19.86 2.88 0.76
C THR A 8 19.04 3.42 -0.42
N GLY A 9 19.32 2.99 -1.65
CA GLY A 9 18.58 3.34 -2.86
C GLY A 9 17.15 2.82 -2.85
N ALA A 10 16.93 1.60 -2.34
CA ALA A 10 15.58 1.03 -2.22
C ALA A 10 14.69 1.83 -1.24
N ILE A 11 15.27 2.31 -0.13
CA ILE A 11 14.55 3.17 0.82
C ILE A 11 14.25 4.54 0.22
N GLN A 12 15.20 5.13 -0.49
CA GLN A 12 14.97 6.39 -1.18
C GLN A 12 13.88 6.26 -2.25
N GLY A 13 13.87 5.15 -2.99
CA GLY A 13 12.82 4.83 -3.97
C GLY A 13 11.44 4.71 -3.32
N LEU A 14 11.34 4.02 -2.18
CA LEU A 14 10.08 3.93 -1.44
C LEU A 14 9.60 5.30 -0.95
N ILE A 15 10.50 6.13 -0.40
CA ILE A 15 10.17 7.51 0.03
C ILE A 15 9.58 8.31 -1.14
N ILE A 16 10.21 8.22 -2.31
CA ILE A 16 9.72 8.90 -3.52
C ILE A 16 8.34 8.36 -3.91
N GLY A 17 8.16 7.04 -3.94
CA GLY A 17 6.88 6.42 -4.30
C GLY A 17 5.73 6.84 -3.40
N LEU A 18 5.92 6.74 -2.08
CA LEU A 18 4.94 7.19 -1.07
C LEU A 18 4.60 8.67 -1.26
N ASN A 19 5.61 9.52 -1.47
CA ASN A 19 5.38 10.94 -1.70
C ASN A 19 4.60 11.20 -3.00
N VAL A 20 4.89 10.47 -4.09
CA VAL A 20 4.15 10.59 -5.36
C VAL A 20 2.68 10.22 -5.16
N LEU A 21 2.38 9.12 -4.46
CA LEU A 21 1.01 8.69 -4.20
C LEU A 21 0.24 9.75 -3.42
N ALA A 22 0.77 10.19 -2.28
CA ALA A 22 0.10 11.16 -1.41
C ALA A 22 -0.09 12.53 -2.08
N THR A 23 0.91 13.02 -2.83
CA THR A 23 0.82 14.32 -3.53
C THR A 23 -0.14 14.27 -4.71
N THR A 24 -0.10 13.19 -5.50
CA THR A 24 -1.04 13.01 -6.62
C THR A 24 -2.48 13.00 -6.13
N GLN A 25 -2.77 12.24 -5.07
CA GLN A 25 -4.13 12.11 -4.57
C GLN A 25 -4.62 13.38 -3.85
N LYS A 26 -3.72 14.13 -3.20
CA LYS A 26 -4.05 15.48 -2.72
C LYS A 26 -4.61 16.38 -3.82
N ASP A 27 -4.07 16.28 -5.03
CA ASP A 27 -4.44 17.15 -6.15
C ASP A 27 -5.64 16.62 -6.95
N VAL A 28 -5.80 15.30 -7.03
CA VAL A 28 -6.85 14.65 -7.83
C VAL A 28 -8.14 14.48 -7.04
N THR A 29 -8.06 13.99 -5.80
CA THR A 29 -9.26 13.57 -5.06
C THR A 29 -10.24 14.71 -4.77
N PRO A 30 -9.82 15.97 -4.49
CA PRO A 30 -10.77 17.09 -4.39
C PRO A 30 -11.58 17.38 -5.64
N LYS A 31 -11.12 16.93 -6.82
CA LYS A 31 -11.88 17.08 -8.07
C LYS A 31 -13.05 16.09 -8.15
N LEU A 32 -12.93 14.97 -7.45
CA LEU A 32 -13.97 13.93 -7.35
C LEU A 32 -14.86 14.18 -6.12
N ASP A 33 -14.25 14.63 -5.02
CA ASP A 33 -14.90 14.90 -3.75
C ASP A 33 -14.38 16.21 -3.15
N PRO A 34 -15.00 17.36 -3.48
CA PRO A 34 -14.53 18.67 -3.06
C PRO A 34 -14.44 18.89 -1.54
N GLN A 35 -15.22 18.13 -0.76
CA GLN A 35 -15.30 18.28 0.70
C GLN A 35 -14.42 17.29 1.46
N ILE A 36 -13.66 16.44 0.77
CA ILE A 36 -12.90 15.34 1.39
C ILE A 36 -12.02 15.79 2.57
N PHE A 37 -11.36 16.94 2.42
CA PHE A 37 -10.45 17.48 3.43
C PHE A 37 -11.15 18.39 4.46
N GLU A 38 -12.43 18.68 4.25
CA GLU A 38 -13.27 19.46 5.16
C GLU A 38 -14.07 18.56 6.13
N ARG A 39 -14.30 17.29 5.75
CA ARG A 39 -14.99 16.31 6.61
C ARG A 39 -14.21 15.99 7.89
N PRO A 40 -14.90 15.52 8.95
CA PRO A 40 -14.25 14.94 10.10
C PRO A 40 -13.28 13.84 9.67
N ILE A 41 -12.07 13.89 10.22
CA ILE A 41 -11.01 12.99 9.80
C ILE A 41 -11.33 11.52 10.03
N ASP A 42 -11.99 11.20 11.14
CA ASP A 42 -12.31 9.82 11.47
C ASP A 42 -13.26 9.24 10.41
N GLU A 43 -14.21 10.04 9.94
CA GLU A 43 -15.12 9.67 8.84
C GLU A 43 -14.38 9.51 7.51
N THR A 44 -13.49 10.45 7.16
CA THR A 44 -12.69 10.34 5.93
C THR A 44 -11.75 9.13 5.98
N THR A 45 -11.10 8.88 7.11
CA THR A 45 -10.17 7.74 7.29
C THR A 45 -10.92 6.42 7.17
N GLN A 46 -12.07 6.29 7.83
CA GLN A 46 -12.92 5.10 7.73
C GLN A 46 -13.38 4.86 6.29
N THR A 47 -13.83 5.92 5.62
CA THR A 47 -14.29 5.86 4.22
C THR A 47 -13.20 5.34 3.30
N TYR A 48 -11.99 5.90 3.40
CA TYR A 48 -10.88 5.52 2.51
C TYR A 48 -10.25 4.18 2.86
N LEU A 49 -10.30 3.75 4.13
CA LEU A 49 -9.97 2.37 4.51
C LEU A 49 -10.96 1.38 3.90
N LEU A 50 -12.27 1.68 3.96
CA LEU A 50 -13.29 0.85 3.32
C LEU A 50 -13.14 0.83 1.79
N ALA A 51 -12.80 1.98 1.18
CA ALA A 51 -12.51 2.06 -0.25
C ALA A 51 -11.30 1.20 -0.63
N ALA A 52 -10.22 1.22 0.17
CA ALA A 52 -9.06 0.35 -0.06
C ALA A 52 -9.43 -1.13 0.06
N ILE A 53 -10.27 -1.51 1.03
CA ILE A 53 -10.80 -2.88 1.15
C ILE A 53 -11.63 -3.25 -0.09
N HIS A 54 -12.45 -2.33 -0.58
CA HIS A 54 -13.26 -2.53 -1.78
C HIS A 54 -12.37 -2.75 -3.01
N GLY A 55 -11.35 -1.92 -3.24
CA GLY A 55 -10.41 -2.10 -4.35
C GLY A 55 -9.61 -3.40 -4.24
N LEU A 56 -9.23 -3.82 -3.02
CA LEU A 56 -8.63 -5.14 -2.81
C LEU A 56 -9.58 -6.29 -3.15
N HIS A 57 -10.88 -6.13 -2.90
CA HIS A 57 -11.89 -7.11 -3.31
C HIS A 57 -12.06 -7.15 -4.83
N GLY A 58 -12.09 -5.99 -5.49
CA GLY A 58 -12.11 -5.90 -6.95
C GLY A 58 -10.91 -6.61 -7.58
N LEU A 59 -9.71 -6.30 -7.10
CA LEU A 59 -8.48 -7.00 -7.50
C LEU A 59 -8.55 -8.51 -7.25
N LEU A 60 -9.10 -8.92 -6.10
CA LEU A 60 -9.26 -10.33 -5.75
C LEU A 60 -10.20 -11.04 -6.74
N ASP A 61 -11.28 -10.41 -7.19
CA ASP A 61 -12.20 -11.01 -8.16
C ASP A 61 -11.55 -11.23 -9.54
N GLU A 62 -10.59 -10.40 -9.94
CA GLU A 62 -9.84 -10.56 -11.19
C GLU A 62 -8.72 -11.63 -11.10
N LEU A 63 -8.42 -12.15 -9.90
CA LEU A 63 -7.43 -13.21 -9.70
C LEU A 63 -8.06 -14.61 -9.66
N ASP A 64 -7.35 -15.61 -10.18
CA ASP A 64 -7.78 -17.01 -10.15
C ASP A 64 -7.53 -17.67 -8.77
N TRP A 65 -8.40 -17.39 -7.79
CA TRP A 65 -8.27 -17.90 -6.42
C TRP A 65 -9.41 -18.84 -5.98
N LYS A 66 -10.56 -18.80 -6.67
CA LYS A 66 -11.77 -19.56 -6.30
C LYS A 66 -11.62 -21.03 -6.72
N LEU A 67 -11.41 -21.91 -5.74
CA LEU A 67 -11.24 -23.36 -5.98
C LEU A 67 -12.50 -24.06 -6.53
N TRP A 68 -13.67 -23.42 -6.46
CA TRP A 68 -14.96 -23.98 -6.87
C TRP A 68 -15.49 -23.40 -8.20
N THR A 69 -14.69 -22.59 -8.90
CA THR A 69 -15.01 -22.08 -10.23
C THR A 69 -14.01 -22.63 -11.25
N PRO A 70 -14.38 -22.71 -12.54
CA PRO A 70 -13.40 -22.99 -13.59
C PRO A 70 -12.26 -21.95 -13.55
N PRO A 71 -11.02 -22.34 -13.91
CA PRO A 71 -9.93 -21.39 -14.04
C PRO A 71 -10.32 -20.25 -14.98
N GLN A 72 -10.12 -19.02 -14.53
CA GLN A 72 -10.39 -17.83 -15.34
C GLN A 72 -9.13 -17.36 -16.05
N GLU A 73 -9.28 -16.83 -17.27
CA GLU A 73 -8.19 -16.15 -17.95
C GLU A 73 -7.94 -14.80 -17.25
N LEU A 74 -6.67 -14.47 -17.01
CA LEU A 74 -6.30 -13.25 -16.32
C LEU A 74 -6.37 -12.05 -17.29
N ASP A 75 -7.30 -11.13 -17.02
CA ASP A 75 -7.37 -9.85 -17.72
C ASP A 75 -6.37 -8.87 -17.11
N LYS A 76 -5.26 -8.65 -17.81
CA LYS A 76 -4.17 -7.78 -17.35
C LYS A 76 -4.60 -6.33 -17.22
N ASP A 77 -5.49 -5.87 -18.08
CA ASP A 77 -5.91 -4.47 -18.09
C ASP A 77 -6.83 -4.22 -16.89
N ARG A 78 -7.76 -5.14 -16.61
CA ARG A 78 -8.62 -5.09 -15.42
C ARG A 78 -7.82 -5.18 -14.12
N ILE A 79 -6.84 -6.09 -14.04
CA ILE A 79 -5.95 -6.20 -12.87
C ILE A 79 -5.19 -4.89 -12.63
N ALA A 80 -4.67 -4.26 -13.70
CA ALA A 80 -3.94 -3.01 -13.57
C ALA A 80 -4.85 -1.86 -13.10
N ASP A 81 -6.09 -1.81 -13.57
CA ASP A 81 -7.10 -0.83 -13.18
C ASP A 81 -7.48 -0.95 -11.70
N GLU A 82 -7.85 -2.16 -11.26
CA GLU A 82 -8.21 -2.43 -9.85
C GLU A 82 -7.02 -2.21 -8.90
N PHE A 83 -5.79 -2.50 -9.36
CA PHE A 83 -4.59 -2.17 -8.59
C PHE A 83 -4.33 -0.66 -8.50
N ALA A 84 -4.64 0.10 -9.56
CA ALA A 84 -4.53 1.56 -9.55
C ALA A 84 -5.50 2.19 -8.54
N ASP A 85 -6.71 1.65 -8.41
CA ASP A 85 -7.67 2.05 -7.38
C ASP A 85 -7.12 1.82 -5.96
N VAL A 86 -6.51 0.66 -5.70
CA VAL A 86 -5.83 0.38 -4.43
C VAL A 86 -4.75 1.44 -4.14
N LEU A 87 -3.91 1.78 -5.13
CA LEU A 87 -2.88 2.80 -4.98
C LEU A 87 -3.47 4.19 -4.72
N ALA A 88 -4.58 4.54 -5.36
CA ALA A 88 -5.26 5.81 -5.15
C ALA A 88 -5.77 5.94 -3.70
N PHE A 89 -6.43 4.90 -3.18
CA PHE A 89 -6.92 4.91 -1.80
C PHE A 89 -5.78 4.92 -0.78
N LEU A 90 -4.69 4.18 -1.04
CA LEU A 90 -3.49 4.22 -0.22
C LEU A 90 -2.86 5.63 -0.18
N GLY A 91 -2.81 6.33 -1.31
CA GLY A 91 -2.29 7.71 -1.36
C GLY A 91 -3.09 8.68 -0.48
N ILE A 92 -4.41 8.53 -0.41
CA ILE A 92 -5.23 9.33 0.52
C ILE A 92 -4.99 8.95 1.98
N ILE A 93 -4.91 7.66 2.29
CA ILE A 93 -4.60 7.20 3.66
C ILE A 93 -3.24 7.74 4.10
N GLU A 94 -2.22 7.70 3.22
CA GLU A 94 -0.90 8.29 3.47
C GLU A 94 -0.99 9.80 3.71
N TRP A 95 -1.71 10.53 2.85
CA TRP A 95 -1.90 11.97 3.02
C TRP A 95 -2.52 12.29 4.39
N ILE A 96 -3.53 11.54 4.81
CA ILE A 96 -4.18 11.66 6.11
C ILE A 96 -3.16 11.44 7.24
N ILE A 97 -2.38 10.35 7.18
CA ILE A 97 -1.34 10.03 8.15
C ILE A 97 -0.33 11.19 8.27
N TYR A 98 0.10 11.76 7.14
CA TYR A 98 1.09 12.83 7.12
C TYR A 98 0.62 14.09 7.83
N HIS A 99 -0.60 14.53 7.53
CA HIS A 99 -1.08 15.82 7.99
C HIS A 99 -1.64 15.79 9.42
N ARG A 100 -1.86 14.60 9.98
CA ARG A 100 -2.65 14.45 11.21
C ARG A 100 -1.94 13.69 12.31
N VAL A 101 -1.17 12.66 11.94
CA VAL A 101 -0.27 11.96 12.86
C VAL A 101 1.12 12.60 12.83
N GLY A 102 1.45 13.37 11.78
CA GLY A 102 2.74 14.02 11.63
C GLY A 102 3.86 13.08 11.20
N LEU A 103 3.52 11.86 10.75
CA LEU A 103 4.50 10.94 10.18
C LEU A 103 4.84 11.39 8.76
N THR A 104 6.11 11.34 8.38
CA THR A 104 6.53 11.68 7.01
C THR A 104 6.64 10.42 6.13
N PRO A 105 6.74 10.53 4.80
CA PRO A 105 7.12 9.42 3.94
C PRO A 105 8.41 8.72 4.40
N THR A 106 9.35 9.50 4.97
CA THR A 106 10.60 8.98 5.52
C THR A 106 10.36 8.09 6.74
N ASP A 107 9.43 8.48 7.63
CA ASP A 107 9.12 7.71 8.82
C ASP A 107 8.43 6.39 8.45
N LEU A 108 7.48 6.43 7.51
CA LEU A 108 6.83 5.22 7.01
C LEU A 108 7.82 4.28 6.31
N ALA A 109 8.72 4.80 5.48
CA ALA A 109 9.73 3.99 4.81
C ALA A 109 10.71 3.34 5.80
N LYS A 110 11.14 4.07 6.85
CA LYS A 110 11.96 3.53 7.93
C LYS A 110 11.22 2.45 8.72
N ALA A 111 9.95 2.68 9.06
CA ALA A 111 9.11 1.70 9.75
C ALA A 111 8.92 0.43 8.93
N TYR A 112 8.66 0.56 7.62
CA TYR A 112 8.56 -0.56 6.68
C TYR A 112 9.87 -1.37 6.65
N LYS A 113 11.03 -0.71 6.57
CA LYS A 113 12.34 -1.39 6.61
C LYS A 113 12.55 -2.17 7.90
N ALA A 114 12.26 -1.54 9.05
CA ALA A 114 12.40 -2.18 10.35
C ALA A 114 11.48 -3.40 10.47
N LYS A 115 10.21 -3.26 10.05
CA LYS A 115 9.24 -4.36 10.08
C LYS A 115 9.61 -5.51 9.14
N THR A 116 10.17 -5.19 7.98
CA THR A 116 10.65 -6.19 7.03
C THR A 116 11.78 -7.03 7.63
N LYS A 117 12.76 -6.39 8.31
CA LYS A 117 13.83 -7.10 9.03
C LYS A 117 13.28 -8.03 10.11
N GLU A 118 12.33 -7.53 10.91
CA GLU A 118 11.65 -8.30 11.96
C GLU A 118 10.93 -9.53 11.38
N ASN A 119 10.19 -9.36 10.28
CA ASN A 119 9.44 -10.44 9.64
C ASN A 119 10.36 -11.52 9.05
N VAL A 120 11.49 -11.14 8.43
CA VAL A 120 12.49 -12.09 7.94
C VAL A 120 13.11 -12.87 9.11
N SER A 121 13.50 -12.17 10.18
CA SER A 121 14.05 -12.81 11.39
C SER A 121 13.07 -13.82 11.99
N ARG A 122 11.77 -13.48 12.06
CA ARG A 122 10.71 -14.41 12.48
C ARG A 122 10.57 -15.60 11.55
N ALA A 123 10.59 -15.39 10.23
CA ALA A 123 10.49 -16.47 9.25
C ALA A 123 11.63 -17.48 9.40
N ILE A 124 12.86 -17.00 9.64
CA ILE A 124 14.03 -17.84 9.94
C ILE A 124 13.84 -18.60 11.24
N THR A 125 13.43 -17.91 12.31
CA THR A 125 13.21 -18.52 13.63
C THR A 125 12.19 -19.66 13.58
N TYR A 126 11.12 -19.52 12.79
CA TYR A 126 10.09 -20.55 12.63
C TYR A 126 10.39 -21.58 11.53
N GLY A 127 11.62 -21.60 10.98
CA GLY A 127 12.03 -22.53 9.93
C GLY A 127 11.27 -22.37 8.60
N LYS A 128 10.56 -21.26 8.41
CA LYS A 128 9.84 -20.92 7.17
C LYS A 128 10.77 -20.34 6.10
N GLN A 129 11.97 -19.92 6.49
CA GLN A 129 13.06 -19.50 5.61
C GLN A 129 14.41 -19.99 6.19
N GLN A 130 15.40 -20.26 5.32
CA GLN A 130 16.75 -20.56 5.80
C GLN A 130 17.42 -19.30 6.37
N PRO A 131 18.28 -19.42 7.41
CA PRO A 131 19.07 -18.30 7.92
C PRO A 131 19.88 -17.65 6.78
N LEU A 132 19.92 -16.32 6.75
CA LEU A 132 20.80 -15.60 5.83
C LEU A 132 22.26 -15.95 6.19
N GLU A 133 22.97 -16.60 5.27
CA GLU A 133 24.43 -16.71 5.36
C GLU A 133 25.02 -15.28 5.35
N ILE A 134 25.83 -15.00 6.37
CA ILE A 134 26.46 -13.70 6.63
C ILE A 134 27.72 -13.56 5.78
#